data_AF-A0A953DU62-F1
#
_entry.id   AF-A0A953DU62-F1
#
_cell.length_a   1.000
_cell.length_b   1.000
_cell.length_c   1.000
_cell.angle_alpha   90.00
_cell.angle_beta   90.00
_cell.angle_gamma   90.00
#
_symmetry.space_group_name_H-M   'P 1'
#
loop_
_entity.id
_entity.type
_entity.pdbx_description
1 polymer ?
#
loop_
_entity_poly.entity_id
_entity_poly.type
_entity_poly.pdbx_seq_one_letter_code
_entity_poly.pdbx_strand_id
1 'polypeptide(L)'
;GAVADLVGVAGNPGRDGLPEVVVTRFGSLELLDGRTGAPLAAPYLLPTWDGSVCWSHPSKPGVGGAPAVGDVDGDGIPEVVVASGECLTALQLERNGDYLTWRMLWGARAVDESSSVTGVALFDFDANGWLDVVHADETVLHVNEGSHGAPKYEAPHCSGTVYEEPVVADVDGDGSANIVVARNLVGQRELGCDPSVKPGISVLRERKSRWANARAIWNQHAYIAPYVCDGMDAVCAELGPIWGAYGRVTMDPLPPWGFKAPGDKYPYNAARANTFGGYGPLGVADAIVTHVLPDTSECPKALKVKVRVANVGEAPLRPGTPVSLAWPHGSPIVTTSTTRPLRPGEAELVTLTIPPTMQGRLWKLKAVADSDDSTSECDEENNATEPIILACPLSRAR
;
A
#
# COMPACT_ATOMS: atom_id res chain seq x y z
N GLY A 1 -0.86 -2.82 -20.57
CA GLY A 1 -0.36 -1.44 -20.70
C GLY A 1 -0.49 -0.70 -19.39
N ALA A 2 0.18 0.44 -19.30
CA ALA A 2 0.14 1.42 -18.22
C ALA A 2 -0.03 2.82 -18.81
N VAL A 3 -0.52 3.75 -18.00
CA VAL A 3 -0.64 5.17 -18.33
C VAL A 3 0.12 5.94 -17.26
N ALA A 4 0.97 6.87 -17.66
CA ALA A 4 1.83 7.69 -16.80
C ALA A 4 2.35 8.91 -17.55
N ASP A 5 2.86 9.92 -16.85
CA ASP A 5 3.57 11.07 -17.42
C ASP A 5 5.08 10.77 -17.43
N LEU A 6 5.58 10.42 -18.60
CA LEU A 6 6.95 9.94 -18.82
C LEU A 6 7.78 10.94 -19.63
N VAL A 7 7.12 11.87 -20.31
CA VAL A 7 7.74 12.87 -21.18
C VAL A 7 7.58 14.25 -20.56
N GLY A 8 8.72 14.81 -20.19
CA GLY A 8 8.84 16.17 -19.70
C GLY A 8 8.80 17.24 -20.80
N VAL A 9 8.75 18.49 -20.33
CA VAL A 9 8.74 19.68 -21.19
C VAL A 9 9.87 19.63 -22.21
N ALA A 10 9.54 19.99 -23.46
CA ALA A 10 10.44 19.94 -24.62
C ALA A 10 10.88 18.53 -25.05
N GLY A 11 10.16 17.48 -24.63
CA GLY A 11 10.40 16.10 -25.07
C GLY A 11 11.61 15.44 -24.42
N ASN A 12 11.95 15.83 -23.20
CA ASN A 12 12.93 15.13 -22.37
C ASN A 12 12.23 14.03 -21.55
N PRO A 13 12.94 13.02 -21.03
CA PRO A 13 12.40 12.19 -19.96
C PRO A 13 11.99 13.06 -18.77
N GLY A 14 10.84 12.78 -18.17
CA GLY A 14 10.36 13.55 -17.04
C GLY A 14 8.85 13.71 -17.07
N ARG A 15 8.37 14.89 -16.67
CA ARG A 15 6.94 15.14 -16.46
C ARG A 15 6.49 16.47 -17.07
N ASP A 16 5.46 16.46 -17.90
CA ASP A 16 4.85 17.67 -18.47
C ASP A 16 3.36 17.86 -18.10
N GLY A 17 2.81 16.92 -17.33
CA GLY A 17 1.43 16.89 -16.88
C GLY A 17 0.46 16.25 -17.88
N LEU A 18 0.96 15.72 -19.01
CA LEU A 18 0.19 14.98 -20.00
C LEU A 18 0.45 13.47 -19.86
N PRO A 19 -0.54 12.63 -20.21
CA PRO A 19 -0.36 11.19 -20.12
C PRO A 19 0.29 10.62 -21.39
N GLU A 20 1.26 9.73 -21.18
CA GLU A 20 1.72 8.74 -22.14
C GLU A 20 1.12 7.36 -21.83
N VAL A 21 1.10 6.52 -22.86
CA VAL A 21 0.65 5.14 -22.79
C VAL A 21 1.82 4.23 -23.11
N VAL A 22 2.12 3.31 -22.19
CA VAL A 22 3.13 2.27 -22.37
C VAL A 22 2.44 0.93 -22.55
N VAL A 23 2.73 0.22 -23.63
CA VAL A 23 2.12 -1.08 -23.93
C VAL A 23 3.16 -2.09 -24.37
N THR A 24 2.98 -3.32 -23.91
CA THR A 24 3.66 -4.49 -24.45
C THR A 24 2.88 -5.05 -25.62
N ARG A 25 3.60 -5.40 -26.68
CA ARG A 25 3.05 -5.97 -27.91
C ARG A 25 4.01 -7.00 -28.48
N PHE A 26 3.66 -8.27 -28.35
CA PHE A 26 4.38 -9.41 -28.94
C PHE A 26 5.91 -9.33 -28.71
N GLY A 27 6.32 -9.10 -27.47
CA GLY A 27 7.74 -9.08 -27.11
C GLY A 27 8.43 -7.73 -27.29
N SER A 28 7.67 -6.67 -27.58
CA SER A 28 8.19 -5.30 -27.66
C SER A 28 7.43 -4.35 -26.74
N LEU A 29 8.11 -3.32 -26.26
CA LEU A 29 7.53 -2.21 -25.50
C LEU A 29 7.38 -0.99 -26.41
N GLU A 30 6.18 -0.41 -26.47
CA GLU A 30 5.87 0.79 -27.23
C GLU A 30 5.49 1.94 -26.29
N LEU A 31 5.99 3.15 -26.60
CA LEU A 31 5.60 4.41 -25.96
C LEU A 31 4.73 5.22 -26.92
N LEU A 32 3.53 5.59 -26.48
CA LEU A 32 2.56 6.32 -27.28
C LEU A 32 2.13 7.60 -26.56
N ASP A 33 1.90 8.67 -27.32
CA ASP A 33 1.22 9.86 -26.85
C ASP A 33 -0.21 9.49 -26.43
N GLY A 34 -0.60 9.79 -25.19
CA GLY A 34 -1.87 9.31 -24.64
C GLY A 34 -3.10 9.96 -25.26
N ARG A 35 -2.95 11.08 -25.97
CA ARG A 35 -4.05 11.77 -26.65
C ARG A 35 -4.27 11.28 -28.09
N THR A 36 -3.18 11.05 -28.81
CA THR A 36 -3.19 10.78 -30.25
C THR A 36 -2.90 9.33 -30.58
N GLY A 37 -2.26 8.58 -29.67
CA GLY A 37 -1.73 7.24 -29.90
C GLY A 37 -0.52 7.22 -30.84
N ALA A 38 0.06 8.38 -31.16
CA ALA A 38 1.26 8.44 -31.99
C ALA A 38 2.47 7.89 -31.23
N PRO A 39 3.35 7.08 -31.87
CA PRO A 39 4.55 6.60 -31.22
C PRO A 39 5.51 7.75 -30.90
N LEU A 40 6.03 7.77 -29.67
CA LEU A 40 6.96 8.79 -29.18
C LEU A 40 8.41 8.30 -29.13
N ALA A 41 8.62 6.99 -29.07
CA ALA A 41 9.93 6.35 -29.09
C ALA A 41 9.92 5.15 -30.04
N ALA A 42 11.10 4.73 -30.50
CA ALA A 42 11.23 3.46 -31.19
C ALA A 42 10.84 2.29 -30.26
N PRO A 43 10.15 1.24 -30.76
CA PRO A 43 9.83 0.07 -29.94
C PRO A 43 11.08 -0.57 -29.37
N TYR A 44 11.06 -0.92 -28.09
CA TYR A 44 12.13 -1.66 -27.44
C TYR A 44 11.84 -3.16 -27.49
N LEU A 45 12.77 -3.95 -28.03
CA LEU A 45 12.65 -5.40 -28.00
C LEU A 45 12.97 -5.90 -26.59
N LEU A 46 12.01 -6.55 -25.94
CA LEU A 46 12.19 -7.11 -24.60
C LEU A 46 13.33 -8.13 -24.61
N PRO A 47 14.16 -8.18 -23.55
CA PRO A 47 15.31 -9.06 -23.50
C PRO A 47 14.91 -10.51 -23.27
N THR A 48 15.83 -11.40 -23.61
CA THR A 48 15.85 -12.83 -23.23
C THR A 48 17.06 -13.11 -22.37
N TRP A 49 17.04 -14.21 -21.63
CA TRP A 49 18.17 -14.64 -20.82
C TRP A 49 19.20 -15.38 -21.69
N ASP A 50 20.43 -14.86 -21.76
CA ASP A 50 21.49 -15.48 -22.58
C ASP A 50 22.27 -16.59 -21.85
N GLY A 51 21.90 -16.90 -20.60
CA GLY A 51 22.64 -17.76 -19.70
C GLY A 51 23.38 -17.00 -18.60
N SER A 52 23.55 -15.69 -18.74
CA SER A 52 24.30 -14.84 -17.81
C SER A 52 23.65 -13.49 -17.50
N VAL A 53 23.01 -12.86 -18.48
CA VAL A 53 22.34 -11.58 -18.36
C VAL A 53 21.09 -11.54 -19.23
N CYS A 54 20.18 -10.62 -18.89
CA CYS A 54 19.11 -10.23 -19.79
C CYS A 54 19.69 -9.33 -20.88
N TRP A 55 19.53 -9.74 -22.14
CA TRP A 55 20.01 -8.98 -23.28
C TRP A 55 19.00 -9.01 -24.43
N SER A 56 18.83 -7.87 -25.10
CA SER A 56 17.96 -7.77 -26.27
C SER A 56 18.62 -8.41 -27.49
N HIS A 57 18.13 -9.58 -27.88
CA HIS A 57 18.53 -10.30 -29.09
C HIS A 57 17.28 -10.69 -29.88
N PRO A 58 17.33 -10.88 -31.22
CA PRO A 58 16.20 -11.33 -32.05
C PRO A 58 15.62 -12.74 -31.75
N SER A 59 15.81 -13.28 -30.55
CA SER A 59 15.11 -14.45 -30.00
C SER A 59 13.63 -14.12 -29.71
N LYS A 60 12.85 -15.10 -29.21
CA LYS A 60 11.44 -14.92 -28.85
C LYS A 60 11.34 -14.51 -27.37
N PRO A 61 11.20 -13.22 -27.01
CA PRO A 61 11.15 -12.78 -25.60
C PRO A 61 9.80 -13.06 -24.91
N GLY A 62 8.96 -13.90 -25.49
CA GLY A 62 7.56 -14.05 -25.10
C GLY A 62 6.70 -12.87 -25.57
N VAL A 63 5.53 -12.71 -24.96
CA VAL A 63 4.56 -11.66 -25.32
C VAL A 63 4.84 -10.35 -24.55
N GLY A 64 5.32 -10.46 -23.31
CA GLY A 64 5.51 -9.36 -22.39
C GLY A 64 4.22 -9.06 -21.64
N GLY A 65 4.30 -9.01 -20.31
CA GLY A 65 3.15 -8.74 -19.46
C GLY A 65 2.80 -7.27 -19.32
N ALA A 66 1.84 -6.96 -18.45
CA ALA A 66 1.42 -5.58 -18.26
C ALA A 66 2.52 -4.78 -17.54
N PRO A 67 3.02 -3.66 -18.11
CA PRO A 67 4.05 -2.87 -17.47
C PRO A 67 3.51 -2.20 -16.21
N ALA A 68 4.43 -1.93 -15.27
CA ALA A 68 4.29 -0.99 -14.17
C ALA A 68 5.13 0.25 -14.45
N VAL A 69 4.75 1.39 -13.84
CA VAL A 69 5.50 2.65 -14.00
C VAL A 69 5.69 3.28 -12.63
N GLY A 70 6.88 3.79 -12.36
CA GLY A 70 7.19 4.50 -11.12
C GLY A 70 8.67 4.83 -11.04
N ASP A 71 9.01 5.73 -10.12
CA ASP A 71 10.40 6.07 -9.80
C ASP A 71 11.01 4.93 -8.96
N VAL A 72 11.77 4.05 -9.59
CA VAL A 72 12.31 2.83 -8.96
C VAL A 72 13.74 2.99 -8.48
N ASP A 73 14.43 4.07 -8.87
CA ASP A 73 15.81 4.35 -8.46
C ASP A 73 15.98 5.64 -7.64
N GLY A 74 14.91 6.42 -7.47
CA GLY A 74 14.85 7.60 -6.62
C GLY A 74 15.39 8.88 -7.26
N ASP A 75 15.61 8.91 -8.58
CA ASP A 75 16.16 10.07 -9.28
C ASP A 75 15.10 11.14 -9.63
N GLY A 76 13.82 10.85 -9.42
CA GLY A 76 12.67 11.72 -9.70
C GLY A 76 12.06 11.52 -11.09
N ILE A 77 12.69 10.74 -11.96
CA ILE A 77 12.20 10.33 -13.28
C ILE A 77 11.52 8.96 -13.11
N PRO A 78 10.36 8.73 -13.74
CA PRO A 78 9.70 7.43 -13.69
C PRO A 78 10.31 6.43 -14.70
N GLU A 79 10.52 5.20 -14.24
CA GLU A 79 10.91 4.05 -15.05
C GLU A 79 9.69 3.18 -15.39
N VAL A 80 9.88 2.33 -16.40
CA VAL A 80 8.95 1.26 -16.77
C VAL A 80 9.54 -0.07 -16.37
N VAL A 81 8.77 -0.86 -15.62
CA VAL A 81 9.12 -2.24 -15.27
C VAL A 81 8.20 -3.20 -16.00
N VAL A 82 8.78 -4.24 -16.60
CA VAL A 82 8.05 -5.24 -17.39
C VAL A 82 8.64 -6.63 -17.22
N ALA A 83 7.76 -7.61 -16.99
CA ALA A 83 8.11 -9.02 -17.05
C ALA A 83 7.94 -9.55 -18.49
N SER A 84 8.94 -10.29 -18.95
CA SER A 84 8.95 -11.08 -20.17
C SER A 84 9.18 -12.56 -19.82
N GLY A 85 9.18 -13.45 -20.82
CA GLY A 85 9.26 -14.90 -20.57
C GLY A 85 10.48 -15.33 -19.75
N GLU A 86 11.61 -14.61 -19.86
CA GLU A 86 12.85 -14.99 -19.17
C GLU A 86 13.47 -13.85 -18.34
N CYS A 87 12.88 -12.65 -18.39
CA CYS A 87 13.48 -11.45 -17.84
C CYS A 87 12.45 -10.52 -17.20
N LEU A 88 12.73 -10.10 -15.97
CA LEU A 88 12.15 -8.92 -15.35
C LEU A 88 13.06 -7.73 -15.65
N THR A 89 12.55 -6.68 -16.28
CA THR A 89 13.38 -5.59 -16.83
C THR A 89 12.89 -4.23 -16.38
N ALA A 90 13.79 -3.36 -15.92
CA ALA A 90 13.53 -1.94 -15.73
C ALA A 90 14.17 -1.10 -16.85
N LEU A 91 13.37 -0.17 -17.37
CA LEU A 91 13.69 0.66 -18.53
C LEU A 91 13.42 2.13 -18.20
N GLN A 92 14.36 3.01 -18.53
CA GLN A 92 14.21 4.45 -18.44
C GLN A 92 14.15 5.05 -19.84
N LEU A 93 13.39 6.13 -20.02
CA LEU A 93 13.47 6.93 -21.23
C LEU A 93 14.74 7.79 -21.22
N GLU A 94 15.34 7.94 -22.38
CA GLU A 94 16.48 8.83 -22.61
C GLU A 94 16.23 9.69 -23.84
N ARG A 95 16.77 10.91 -23.82
CA ARG A 95 16.78 11.78 -25.00
C ARG A 95 18.07 11.58 -25.78
N ASN A 96 17.95 11.16 -27.03
CA ASN A 96 19.04 11.04 -27.97
C ASN A 96 18.82 12.01 -29.15
N GLY A 97 19.38 13.21 -29.03
CA GLY A 97 19.12 14.29 -29.98
C GLY A 97 17.67 14.74 -29.92
N ASP A 98 16.94 14.57 -31.03
CA ASP A 98 15.53 14.95 -31.16
C ASP A 98 14.56 13.80 -30.88
N TYR A 99 15.06 12.61 -30.52
CA TYR A 99 14.25 11.41 -30.34
C TYR A 99 14.36 10.86 -28.91
N LEU A 100 13.31 10.17 -28.48
CA LEU A 100 13.31 9.37 -27.27
C LEU A 100 13.73 7.93 -27.58
N THR A 101 14.53 7.35 -26.71
CA THR A 101 14.97 5.95 -26.74
C THR A 101 14.85 5.33 -25.35
N TRP A 102 14.84 4.00 -25.30
CA TRP A 102 14.85 3.26 -24.05
C TRP A 102 16.27 2.88 -23.65
N ARG A 103 16.62 3.08 -22.38
CA ARG A 103 17.80 2.50 -21.75
C ARG A 103 17.37 1.44 -20.75
N MET A 104 17.98 0.27 -20.81
CA MET A 104 17.84 -0.74 -19.76
C MET A 104 18.71 -0.36 -18.56
N LEU A 105 18.08 -0.20 -17.40
CA LEU A 105 18.80 0.01 -16.14
C LEU A 105 19.35 -1.31 -15.64
N TRP A 106 18.50 -2.34 -15.61
CA TRP A 106 18.85 -3.69 -15.21
C TRP A 106 17.85 -4.70 -15.79
N GLY A 107 18.27 -5.96 -15.80
CA GLY A 107 17.41 -7.11 -16.06
C GLY A 107 17.76 -8.24 -15.11
N ALA A 108 16.74 -8.81 -14.48
CA ALA A 108 16.82 -9.97 -13.60
C ALA A 108 16.22 -11.19 -14.31
N ARG A 109 16.80 -12.36 -14.07
CA ARG A 109 16.28 -13.61 -14.62
C ARG A 109 14.90 -13.90 -14.02
N ALA A 110 13.95 -14.28 -14.88
CA ALA A 110 12.65 -14.83 -14.51
C ALA A 110 12.41 -16.13 -15.29
N VAL A 111 11.41 -16.91 -14.87
CA VAL A 111 10.97 -18.13 -15.56
C VAL A 111 9.46 -18.05 -15.81
N ASP A 112 9.08 -17.81 -17.06
CA ASP A 112 7.69 -17.78 -17.52
C ASP A 112 7.61 -18.32 -18.96
N GLU A 113 7.84 -19.63 -19.10
CA GLU A 113 7.81 -20.35 -20.39
C GLU A 113 6.38 -20.62 -20.89
N SER A 114 5.37 -20.47 -20.03
CA SER A 114 3.97 -20.72 -20.35
C SER A 114 3.27 -19.50 -20.95
N SER A 115 2.96 -18.48 -20.15
CA SER A 115 2.13 -17.35 -20.57
C SER A 115 2.95 -16.18 -21.09
N SER A 116 4.08 -15.91 -20.43
CA SER A 116 4.94 -14.74 -20.65
C SER A 116 4.18 -13.40 -20.65
N VAL A 117 3.07 -13.29 -19.91
CA VAL A 117 2.19 -12.10 -19.85
C VAL A 117 1.88 -11.62 -18.41
N THR A 118 2.70 -11.98 -17.43
CA THR A 118 2.51 -11.62 -16.02
C THR A 118 2.64 -10.13 -15.73
N GLY A 119 1.80 -9.62 -14.84
CA GLY A 119 1.91 -8.25 -14.32
C GLY A 119 2.99 -8.13 -13.24
N VAL A 120 3.34 -6.88 -12.96
CA VAL A 120 4.30 -6.48 -11.92
C VAL A 120 3.62 -5.46 -11.02
N ALA A 121 3.86 -5.54 -9.72
CA ALA A 121 3.48 -4.51 -8.76
C ALA A 121 4.72 -3.79 -8.22
N LEU A 122 4.56 -2.53 -7.86
CA LEU A 122 5.60 -1.71 -7.26
C LEU A 122 5.23 -1.33 -5.83
N PHE A 123 6.20 -1.30 -4.93
CA PHE A 123 6.00 -0.88 -3.54
C PHE A 123 7.34 -0.58 -2.85
N ASP A 124 7.43 0.47 -2.05
CA ASP A 124 8.62 0.79 -1.23
C ASP A 124 8.54 0.04 0.12
N PHE A 125 9.00 -1.22 0.20
CA PHE A 125 8.80 -2.07 1.39
C PHE A 125 9.63 -1.64 2.60
N ASP A 126 10.82 -1.11 2.38
CA ASP A 126 11.77 -0.69 3.41
C ASP A 126 11.85 0.83 3.56
N ALA A 127 10.96 1.55 2.86
CA ALA A 127 10.68 2.95 3.06
C ALA A 127 11.86 3.88 2.78
N ASN A 128 12.72 3.48 1.85
CA ASN A 128 13.97 4.15 1.52
C ASN A 128 13.77 5.28 0.49
N GLY A 129 12.58 5.39 -0.11
CA GLY A 129 12.21 6.44 -1.05
C GLY A 129 12.20 6.01 -2.51
N TRP A 130 12.56 4.77 -2.85
CA TRP A 130 12.40 4.20 -4.18
C TRP A 130 11.59 2.91 -4.15
N LEU A 131 10.91 2.60 -5.25
CA LEU A 131 9.98 1.47 -5.31
C LEU A 131 10.73 0.14 -5.53
N ASP A 132 10.40 -0.88 -4.74
CA ASP A 132 10.75 -2.27 -5.04
C ASP A 132 9.79 -2.87 -6.07
N VAL A 133 10.24 -3.92 -6.74
CA VAL A 133 9.53 -4.61 -7.80
C VAL A 133 9.07 -5.98 -7.33
N VAL A 134 7.77 -6.24 -7.37
CA VAL A 134 7.15 -7.53 -7.02
C VAL A 134 6.69 -8.25 -8.28
N HIS A 135 7.24 -9.43 -8.53
CA HIS A 135 6.92 -10.26 -9.68
C HIS A 135 6.81 -11.73 -9.26
N ALA A 136 5.72 -12.39 -9.64
CA ALA A 136 5.55 -13.83 -9.45
C ALA A 136 5.75 -14.52 -10.78
N ASP A 137 6.90 -15.21 -10.93
CA ASP A 137 7.16 -16.06 -12.08
C ASP A 137 6.54 -17.46 -11.87
N GLU A 138 6.84 -18.43 -12.72
CA GLU A 138 6.25 -19.78 -12.62
C GLU A 138 6.59 -20.53 -11.33
N THR A 139 7.72 -20.24 -10.69
CA THR A 139 8.31 -21.05 -9.61
C THR A 139 8.77 -20.24 -8.40
N VAL A 140 8.93 -18.93 -8.53
CA VAL A 140 9.42 -18.02 -7.51
C VAL A 140 8.61 -16.72 -7.53
N LEU A 141 8.28 -16.25 -6.34
CA LEU A 141 7.87 -14.86 -6.11
C LEU A 141 9.13 -14.07 -5.78
N HIS A 142 9.43 -13.07 -6.59
CA HIS A 142 10.55 -12.17 -6.40
C HIS A 142 10.08 -10.81 -5.86
N VAL A 143 10.88 -10.28 -4.94
CA VAL A 143 10.90 -8.85 -4.60
C VAL A 143 12.31 -8.36 -4.89
N ASN A 144 12.45 -7.53 -5.91
CA ASN A 144 13.73 -6.96 -6.34
C ASN A 144 13.82 -5.49 -5.95
N GLU A 145 15.01 -5.05 -5.59
CA GLU A 145 15.30 -3.63 -5.41
C GLU A 145 15.17 -2.89 -6.73
N GLY A 146 14.42 -1.80 -6.75
CA GLY A 146 14.16 -1.04 -7.97
C GLY A 146 15.39 -0.40 -8.60
N SER A 147 16.38 0.00 -7.80
CA SER A 147 17.55 0.76 -8.27
C SER A 147 18.50 -0.07 -9.14
N HIS A 148 18.63 -1.37 -8.88
CA HIS A 148 19.58 -2.24 -9.59
C HIS A 148 19.12 -3.71 -9.74
N GLY A 149 17.87 -4.02 -9.43
CA GLY A 149 17.26 -5.33 -9.69
C GLY A 149 17.74 -6.48 -8.80
N ALA A 150 18.47 -6.19 -7.71
CA ALA A 150 18.96 -7.26 -6.84
C ALA A 150 17.81 -7.86 -6.03
N PRO A 151 17.79 -9.19 -5.79
CA PRO A 151 16.75 -9.81 -4.98
C PRO A 151 16.85 -9.36 -3.52
N LYS A 152 15.77 -8.79 -2.98
CA LYS A 152 15.59 -8.47 -1.54
C LYS A 152 14.90 -9.61 -0.81
N TYR A 153 13.95 -10.26 -1.47
CA TYR A 153 13.19 -11.38 -0.94
C TYR A 153 12.75 -12.32 -2.06
N GLU A 154 12.78 -13.62 -1.77
CA GLU A 154 12.24 -14.65 -2.65
C GLU A 154 11.41 -15.63 -1.84
N ALA A 155 10.31 -16.11 -2.42
CA ALA A 155 9.48 -17.14 -1.83
C ALA A 155 9.12 -18.21 -2.88
N PRO A 156 8.95 -19.49 -2.46
CA PRO A 156 8.42 -20.51 -3.35
C PRO A 156 7.08 -20.08 -3.94
N HIS A 157 7.00 -20.11 -5.27
CA HIS A 157 5.78 -19.93 -6.03
C HIS A 157 5.54 -21.16 -6.91
N CYS A 158 4.32 -21.29 -7.40
CA CYS A 158 4.04 -22.30 -8.41
C CYS A 158 2.74 -21.96 -9.11
N SER A 159 2.85 -21.60 -10.39
CA SER A 159 1.69 -21.28 -11.21
C SER A 159 2.06 -21.33 -12.68
N GLY A 160 1.10 -21.65 -13.55
CA GLY A 160 1.27 -21.49 -14.99
C GLY A 160 1.05 -20.04 -15.48
N THR A 161 1.16 -19.06 -14.56
CA THR A 161 1.24 -17.58 -14.73
C THR A 161 0.16 -16.84 -15.55
N VAL A 162 -0.63 -17.54 -16.35
CA VAL A 162 -1.75 -17.13 -17.24
C VAL A 162 -1.93 -15.62 -17.45
N TYR A 163 -2.46 -14.89 -16.48
CA TYR A 163 -2.58 -13.40 -16.48
C TYR A 163 -2.42 -12.86 -15.05
N GLU A 164 -1.50 -13.44 -14.29
CA GLU A 164 -1.36 -13.18 -12.86
C GLU A 164 -0.55 -11.90 -12.59
N GLU A 165 -0.92 -11.22 -11.52
CA GLU A 165 -0.26 -10.01 -11.03
C GLU A 165 -0.27 -10.05 -9.50
N PRO A 166 0.88 -9.88 -8.84
CA PRO A 166 0.92 -9.70 -7.39
C PRO A 166 0.17 -8.42 -6.98
N VAL A 167 -0.50 -8.45 -5.83
CA VAL A 167 -1.11 -7.26 -5.24
C VAL A 167 -0.39 -6.95 -3.93
N VAL A 168 -0.01 -5.68 -3.75
CA VAL A 168 0.53 -5.20 -2.47
C VAL A 168 -0.54 -4.38 -1.78
N ALA A 169 -1.02 -4.86 -0.62
CA ALA A 169 -2.04 -4.20 0.18
C ALA A 169 -1.92 -4.66 1.62
N ASP A 170 -2.40 -3.85 2.56
CA ASP A 170 -2.62 -4.31 3.93
C ASP A 170 -3.97 -5.03 4.01
N VAL A 171 -3.94 -6.36 4.07
CA VAL A 171 -5.15 -7.18 4.02
C VAL A 171 -5.65 -7.63 5.39
N ASP A 172 -4.81 -7.60 6.42
CA ASP A 172 -5.15 -8.04 7.77
C ASP A 172 -5.43 -6.91 8.75
N GLY A 173 -5.18 -5.67 8.36
CA GLY A 173 -5.62 -4.51 9.10
C GLY A 173 -4.51 -3.83 9.92
N ASP A 174 -3.29 -4.36 9.93
CA ASP A 174 -2.26 -4.04 10.93
C ASP A 174 -1.38 -2.81 10.59
N GLY A 175 -1.60 -2.21 9.42
CA GLY A 175 -0.84 -1.10 8.87
C GLY A 175 0.21 -1.55 7.86
N SER A 176 0.86 -2.69 8.09
CA SER A 176 1.97 -3.20 7.30
C SER A 176 1.51 -3.77 5.97
N ALA A 177 2.32 -3.58 4.93
CA ALA A 177 2.05 -4.20 3.64
C ALA A 177 2.00 -5.74 3.74
N ASN A 178 1.20 -6.34 2.86
CA ASN A 178 1.24 -7.76 2.56
C ASN A 178 1.33 -7.96 1.04
N ILE A 179 1.87 -9.10 0.61
CA ILE A 179 1.90 -9.50 -0.79
C ILE A 179 0.85 -10.59 -1.00
N VAL A 180 -0.08 -10.36 -1.93
CA VAL A 180 -1.11 -11.32 -2.32
C VAL A 180 -0.77 -11.87 -3.69
N VAL A 181 -0.70 -13.19 -3.81
CA VAL A 181 -0.44 -13.88 -5.08
C VAL A 181 -1.51 -14.94 -5.34
N ALA A 182 -1.88 -15.09 -6.61
CA ALA A 182 -2.71 -16.18 -7.09
C ALA A 182 -1.83 -17.30 -7.66
N ARG A 183 -2.21 -18.55 -7.39
CA ARG A 183 -1.52 -19.75 -7.87
C ARG A 183 -2.53 -20.69 -8.48
N ASN A 184 -2.20 -21.25 -9.64
CA ASN A 184 -3.04 -22.22 -10.33
C ASN A 184 -2.27 -23.51 -10.67
N LEU A 185 -3.00 -24.52 -11.15
CA LEU A 185 -2.46 -25.84 -11.48
C LEU A 185 -2.15 -26.01 -12.97
N VAL A 186 -2.31 -24.98 -13.79
CA VAL A 186 -2.04 -25.03 -15.24
C VAL A 186 -0.54 -25.26 -15.43
N GLY A 187 -0.17 -26.26 -16.23
CA GLY A 187 1.23 -26.56 -16.54
C GLY A 187 2.10 -27.05 -15.37
N GLN A 188 1.60 -27.06 -14.13
CA GLN A 188 2.40 -27.26 -12.91
C GLN A 188 3.29 -28.51 -12.93
N ARG A 189 2.84 -29.62 -13.56
CA ARG A 189 3.60 -30.87 -13.60
C ARG A 189 4.95 -30.75 -14.32
N GLU A 190 5.11 -29.74 -15.16
CA GLU A 190 6.29 -29.54 -16.01
C GLU A 190 7.24 -28.47 -15.44
N LEU A 191 6.79 -27.68 -14.45
CA LEU A 191 7.52 -26.54 -13.89
C LEU A 191 8.56 -26.90 -12.83
N GLY A 192 8.59 -28.15 -12.33
CA GLY A 192 9.53 -28.56 -11.29
C GLY A 192 9.32 -27.89 -9.92
N CYS A 193 8.10 -27.40 -9.66
CA CYS A 193 7.77 -26.65 -8.45
C CYS A 193 8.01 -27.39 -7.13
N ASP A 194 8.23 -26.61 -6.06
CA ASP A 194 8.19 -27.10 -4.68
C ASP A 194 6.80 -27.70 -4.36
N PRO A 195 6.71 -28.99 -3.98
CA PRO A 195 5.43 -29.67 -3.70
C PRO A 195 4.70 -29.14 -2.45
N SER A 196 5.38 -28.36 -1.61
CA SER A 196 4.76 -27.67 -0.47
C SER A 196 3.84 -26.53 -0.89
N VAL A 197 4.08 -25.93 -2.07
CA VAL A 197 3.27 -24.84 -2.62
C VAL A 197 1.90 -25.36 -3.05
N LYS A 198 0.84 -24.69 -2.60
CA LYS A 198 -0.57 -25.03 -2.90
C LYS A 198 -1.19 -24.00 -3.83
N PRO A 199 -2.11 -24.42 -4.73
CA PRO A 199 -2.88 -23.49 -5.55
C PRO A 199 -3.86 -22.69 -4.68
N GLY A 200 -4.32 -21.55 -5.20
CA GLY A 200 -5.24 -20.63 -4.54
C GLY A 200 -4.63 -19.25 -4.34
N ILE A 201 -5.25 -18.46 -3.47
CA ILE A 201 -4.73 -17.15 -3.06
C ILE A 201 -3.86 -17.33 -1.82
N SER A 202 -2.63 -16.82 -1.88
CA SER A 202 -1.71 -16.80 -0.75
C SER A 202 -1.39 -15.37 -0.36
N VAL A 203 -1.35 -15.12 0.95
CA VAL A 203 -0.96 -13.83 1.53
C VAL A 203 0.36 -14.02 2.26
N LEU A 204 1.35 -13.21 1.91
CA LEU A 204 2.65 -13.17 2.57
C LEU A 204 2.74 -11.88 3.38
N ARG A 205 3.23 -12.00 4.61
CA ARG A 205 3.46 -10.88 5.52
C ARG A 205 4.86 -10.96 6.11
N GLU A 206 5.42 -9.82 6.48
CA GLU A 206 6.64 -9.79 7.28
C GLU A 206 6.33 -10.26 8.71
N ARG A 207 7.21 -11.07 9.30
CA ARG A 207 6.93 -11.76 10.57
C ARG A 207 6.69 -10.80 11.76
N LYS A 208 7.29 -9.62 11.75
CA LYS A 208 7.13 -8.59 12.78
C LYS A 208 6.55 -7.29 12.19
N SER A 209 5.80 -7.39 11.08
CA SER A 209 5.13 -6.25 10.44
C SER A 209 6.05 -5.04 10.19
N ARG A 210 7.30 -5.30 9.77
CA ARG A 210 8.30 -4.25 9.49
C ARG A 210 8.23 -3.67 8.08
N TRP A 211 7.34 -4.16 7.23
CA TRP A 211 7.18 -3.57 5.90
C TRP A 211 6.42 -2.25 6.02
N ALA A 212 6.76 -1.31 5.14
CA ALA A 212 6.13 -0.01 5.06
C ALA A 212 4.60 -0.11 4.97
N ASN A 213 3.95 0.95 5.41
CA ASN A 213 2.49 0.95 5.45
C ASN A 213 1.89 0.92 4.04
N ALA A 214 0.82 0.15 3.87
CA ALA A 214 0.09 0.06 2.61
C ALA A 214 -1.39 0.42 2.78
N ARG A 215 -2.03 0.88 1.71
CA ARG A 215 -3.50 0.95 1.69
C ARG A 215 -4.07 -0.46 1.71
N ALA A 216 -5.23 -0.60 2.35
CA ALA A 216 -5.97 -1.87 2.37
C ALA A 216 -6.73 -2.16 1.06
N ILE A 217 -6.88 -1.16 0.18
CA ILE A 217 -7.72 -1.26 -1.01
C ILE A 217 -6.85 -1.30 -2.26
N TRP A 218 -6.98 -2.37 -3.06
CA TRP A 218 -6.54 -2.46 -4.44
C TRP A 218 -7.75 -2.82 -5.32
N ASN A 219 -8.51 -1.82 -5.76
CA ASN A 219 -9.79 -1.99 -6.46
C ASN A 219 -9.71 -1.70 -7.97
N GLN A 220 -8.51 -1.59 -8.52
CA GLN A 220 -8.24 -1.27 -9.92
C GLN A 220 -7.14 -2.20 -10.42
N HIS A 221 -7.27 -2.74 -11.63
CA HIS A 221 -6.19 -3.53 -12.23
C HIS A 221 -4.91 -2.70 -12.35
N ALA A 222 -4.98 -1.52 -12.98
CA ALA A 222 -3.81 -0.65 -13.18
C ALA A 222 -3.29 0.04 -11.91
N TYR A 223 -4.04 -0.01 -10.80
CA TYR A 223 -3.85 0.73 -9.55
C TYR A 223 -3.22 2.12 -9.68
N ILE A 224 -4.06 3.14 -9.50
CA ILE A 224 -3.63 4.54 -9.49
C ILE A 224 -3.99 5.11 -8.11
N ALA A 225 -2.99 5.33 -7.26
CA ALA A 225 -3.18 5.65 -5.85
C ALA A 225 -4.12 6.84 -5.58
N PRO A 226 -4.06 7.97 -6.33
CA PRO A 226 -5.02 9.07 -6.17
C PRO A 226 -6.48 8.72 -6.38
N TYR A 227 -6.76 7.61 -7.06
CA TYR A 227 -8.13 7.22 -7.40
C TYR A 227 -8.71 6.24 -6.38
N VAL A 228 -7.98 5.95 -5.31
CA VAL A 228 -8.37 5.00 -4.27
C VAL A 228 -8.84 5.78 -3.04
N CYS A 229 -10.14 5.69 -2.74
CA CYS A 229 -10.69 6.26 -1.52
C CYS A 229 -10.75 5.21 -0.41
N ASP A 230 -9.85 5.29 0.56
CA ASP A 230 -9.81 4.42 1.76
C ASP A 230 -10.12 5.18 3.06
N GLY A 231 -10.33 6.50 2.98
CA GLY A 231 -10.60 7.35 4.13
C GLY A 231 -9.40 7.62 5.04
N MET A 232 -8.20 7.14 4.70
CA MET A 232 -6.99 7.29 5.51
C MET A 232 -6.26 8.60 5.21
N ASP A 233 -6.43 9.15 4.01
CA ASP A 233 -5.82 10.42 3.61
C ASP A 233 -6.86 11.46 3.18
N ALA A 234 -6.37 12.62 2.76
CA ALA A 234 -7.18 13.74 2.30
C ALA A 234 -7.53 13.69 0.80
N VAL A 235 -7.01 12.72 0.04
CA VAL A 235 -7.11 12.68 -1.44
C VAL A 235 -8.57 12.72 -1.89
N CYS A 236 -9.45 11.98 -1.20
CA CYS A 236 -10.88 11.90 -1.53
C CYS A 236 -11.77 12.87 -0.73
N ALA A 237 -11.21 13.68 0.17
CA ALA A 237 -12.01 14.51 1.08
C ALA A 237 -12.81 15.59 0.34
N GLU A 238 -12.25 16.15 -0.73
CA GLU A 238 -12.86 17.23 -1.51
C GLU A 238 -13.95 16.73 -2.48
N LEU A 239 -14.01 15.42 -2.74
CA LEU A 239 -14.95 14.81 -3.69
C LEU A 239 -16.37 14.61 -3.10
N GLY A 240 -16.56 14.95 -1.83
CA GLY A 240 -17.83 14.82 -1.12
C GLY A 240 -18.26 13.36 -0.87
N PRO A 241 -19.44 13.16 -0.25
CA PRO A 241 -19.84 11.87 0.32
C PRO A 241 -20.18 10.78 -0.70
N ILE A 242 -20.33 11.11 -1.99
CA ILE A 242 -20.67 10.14 -3.03
C ILE A 242 -19.41 9.68 -3.76
N TRP A 243 -18.61 10.63 -4.25
CA TRP A 243 -17.42 10.34 -5.05
C TRP A 243 -16.18 10.06 -4.20
N GLY A 244 -16.10 10.63 -2.99
CA GLY A 244 -15.06 10.36 -2.02
C GLY A 244 -15.36 9.23 -1.03
N ALA A 245 -16.41 8.43 -1.28
CA ALA A 245 -16.80 7.34 -0.39
C ALA A 245 -15.76 6.21 -0.38
N TYR A 246 -15.62 5.55 0.78
CA TYR A 246 -14.74 4.39 0.95
C TYR A 246 -14.98 3.32 -0.13
N GLY A 247 -13.90 2.79 -0.70
CA GLY A 247 -13.90 1.74 -1.72
C GLY A 247 -14.25 2.21 -3.14
N ARG A 248 -14.53 3.50 -3.35
CA ARG A 248 -14.78 4.03 -4.69
C ARG A 248 -13.49 4.16 -5.51
N VAL A 249 -13.64 3.93 -6.80
CA VAL A 249 -12.73 4.41 -7.84
C VAL A 249 -13.29 5.75 -8.32
N THR A 250 -12.53 6.83 -8.15
CA THR A 250 -12.99 8.18 -8.49
C THR A 250 -13.00 8.38 -10.01
N MET A 251 -14.08 8.98 -10.56
CA MET A 251 -14.16 9.32 -11.98
C MET A 251 -13.81 10.78 -12.32
N ASP A 252 -13.65 11.63 -11.30
CA ASP A 252 -13.21 13.03 -11.46
C ASP A 252 -11.81 13.18 -10.82
N PRO A 253 -10.75 12.90 -11.58
CA PRO A 253 -9.44 12.66 -11.00
C PRO A 253 -8.72 13.98 -10.68
N LEU A 254 -8.16 14.06 -9.47
CA LEU A 254 -6.87 14.73 -9.33
C LEU A 254 -5.96 14.13 -10.41
N PRO A 255 -5.39 14.92 -11.35
CA PRO A 255 -4.56 14.34 -12.39
C PRO A 255 -3.43 13.57 -11.69
N PRO A 256 -3.28 12.25 -11.85
CA PRO A 256 -2.31 11.47 -11.10
C PRO A 256 -0.88 11.83 -11.52
N TRP A 257 -0.77 12.41 -12.72
CA TRP A 257 0.41 13.06 -13.29
C TRP A 257 0.50 14.56 -12.98
N GLY A 258 -0.55 15.14 -12.39
CA GLY A 258 -0.60 16.52 -11.91
C GLY A 258 0.16 16.66 -10.60
N PHE A 259 1.38 17.17 -10.71
CA PHE A 259 2.30 17.50 -9.64
C PHE A 259 1.65 18.08 -8.36
N LYS A 260 2.11 17.64 -7.18
CA LYS A 260 2.18 18.48 -5.97
C LYS A 260 3.63 18.55 -5.49
N ALA A 261 3.91 19.59 -4.69
CA ALA A 261 5.11 20.43 -4.64
C ALA A 261 6.47 19.71 -4.52
N PRO A 262 7.60 20.40 -4.85
CA PRO A 262 8.94 19.88 -4.56
C PRO A 262 9.06 19.60 -3.06
N GLY A 263 9.33 18.35 -2.69
CA GLY A 263 9.36 17.89 -1.30
C GLY A 263 8.23 16.92 -0.92
N ASP A 264 7.23 16.73 -1.78
CA ASP A 264 6.27 15.64 -1.62
C ASP A 264 7.00 14.31 -1.87
N LYS A 265 7.18 13.54 -0.80
CA LYS A 265 8.00 12.33 -0.76
C LYS A 265 7.48 11.18 -1.66
N TYR A 266 6.23 11.30 -2.17
CA TYR A 266 5.59 10.30 -3.04
C TYR A 266 4.77 10.96 -4.16
N PRO A 267 5.32 11.11 -5.37
CA PRO A 267 4.54 11.57 -6.52
C PRO A 267 3.55 10.50 -6.96
N TYR A 268 2.35 10.93 -7.32
CA TYR A 268 1.25 10.06 -7.75
C TYR A 268 1.38 9.48 -9.18
N ASN A 269 2.53 9.68 -9.82
CA ASN A 269 2.83 9.22 -11.17
C ASN A 269 3.37 7.79 -11.16
N ALA A 270 2.66 6.89 -10.48
CA ALA A 270 3.03 5.50 -10.33
C ALA A 270 1.83 4.59 -10.62
N ALA A 271 1.97 3.74 -11.63
CA ALA A 271 0.97 2.77 -12.05
C ALA A 271 1.33 1.40 -11.51
N ARG A 272 0.35 0.69 -10.92
CA ARG A 272 0.54 -0.57 -10.18
C ARG A 272 1.43 -0.40 -8.95
N ALA A 273 1.45 0.80 -8.40
CA ALA A 273 2.20 1.12 -7.19
C ALA A 273 1.23 1.48 -6.06
N ASN A 274 1.11 0.60 -5.06
CA ASN A 274 0.43 0.99 -3.83
C ASN A 274 1.32 1.98 -3.08
N THR A 275 0.72 3.08 -2.66
CA THR A 275 1.39 4.09 -1.85
C THR A 275 0.44 4.52 -0.76
N PHE A 276 0.93 4.56 0.47
CA PHE A 276 0.22 5.15 1.59
C PHE A 276 0.31 6.68 1.49
N GLY A 277 -0.68 7.27 0.82
CA GLY A 277 -0.62 8.66 0.35
C GLY A 277 -0.51 9.69 1.48
N GLY A 278 0.43 10.63 1.34
CA GLY A 278 0.51 11.84 2.17
C GLY A 278 1.21 11.68 3.53
N TYR A 279 1.74 10.50 3.85
CA TYR A 279 2.48 10.24 5.09
C TYR A 279 3.88 9.68 4.80
N GLY A 280 4.75 9.73 5.80
CA GLY A 280 6.04 9.03 5.71
C GLY A 280 5.82 7.53 5.47
N PRO A 281 6.70 6.87 4.72
CA PRO A 281 6.59 5.43 4.39
C PRO A 281 6.73 4.52 5.63
N LEU A 282 7.47 5.01 6.64
CA LEU A 282 7.56 4.43 7.99
C LEU A 282 6.67 5.16 8.99
N GLY A 283 5.78 6.05 8.54
CA GLY A 283 4.88 6.73 9.46
C GLY A 283 4.03 5.68 10.14
N VAL A 284 4.03 5.66 11.47
CA VAL A 284 3.23 4.73 12.29
C VAL A 284 2.19 5.55 13.06
N ALA A 285 1.05 4.96 13.42
CA ALA A 285 0.09 5.61 14.30
C ALA A 285 0.63 5.71 15.74
N ASP A 286 0.02 6.57 16.57
CA ASP A 286 0.31 6.66 18.01
C ASP A 286 -0.94 7.12 18.76
N ALA A 287 -1.66 6.18 19.37
CA ALA A 287 -2.97 6.33 19.94
C ALA A 287 -2.86 6.62 21.44
N ILE A 288 -2.93 7.90 21.80
CA ILE A 288 -2.93 8.31 23.20
C ILE A 288 -4.32 8.64 23.72
N VAL A 289 -4.56 8.34 24.99
CA VAL A 289 -5.71 8.91 25.72
C VAL A 289 -5.34 10.28 26.27
N THR A 290 -5.94 11.33 25.73
CA THR A 290 -5.67 12.71 26.18
C THR A 290 -6.59 13.16 27.30
N HIS A 291 -7.84 12.69 27.33
CA HIS A 291 -8.84 13.11 28.33
C HIS A 291 -9.78 11.97 28.68
N VAL A 292 -10.20 11.92 29.94
CA VAL A 292 -11.29 11.06 30.41
C VAL A 292 -12.33 11.91 31.14
N LEU A 293 -13.54 11.93 30.60
CA LEU A 293 -14.63 12.81 31.00
C LEU A 293 -15.81 11.98 31.50
N PRO A 294 -15.97 11.80 32.82
CA PRO A 294 -17.13 11.13 33.37
C PRO A 294 -18.41 11.94 33.13
N ASP A 295 -19.47 11.25 32.73
CA ASP A 295 -20.82 11.79 32.54
C ASP A 295 -21.78 11.11 33.53
N THR A 296 -22.07 11.83 34.61
CA THR A 296 -22.92 11.37 35.71
C THR A 296 -24.40 11.72 35.52
N SER A 297 -24.81 12.20 34.35
CA SER A 297 -26.19 12.64 34.10
C SER A 297 -27.23 11.52 34.28
N GLU A 298 -26.82 10.28 34.07
CA GLU A 298 -27.66 9.08 34.22
C GLU A 298 -27.44 8.35 35.55
N CYS A 299 -26.64 8.90 36.46
CA CYS A 299 -26.44 8.29 37.77
C CYS A 299 -27.72 8.36 38.63
N PRO A 300 -28.02 7.32 39.43
CA PRO A 300 -27.21 6.12 39.63
C PRO A 300 -27.40 5.04 38.55
N LYS A 301 -28.33 5.17 37.60
CA LYS A 301 -28.70 4.11 36.65
C LYS A 301 -27.56 3.67 35.73
N ALA A 302 -26.75 4.61 35.26
CA ALA A 302 -25.58 4.35 34.42
C ALA A 302 -24.52 5.45 34.62
N LEU A 303 -23.25 5.08 34.54
CA LEU A 303 -22.14 6.03 34.39
C LEU A 303 -21.59 5.89 32.98
N LYS A 304 -21.71 6.95 32.20
CA LYS A 304 -21.04 7.06 30.90
C LYS A 304 -19.68 7.72 31.12
N VAL A 305 -18.68 7.28 30.38
CA VAL A 305 -17.33 7.84 30.42
C VAL A 305 -16.93 8.12 28.98
N LYS A 306 -16.70 9.40 28.69
CA LYS A 306 -16.23 9.85 27.39
C LYS A 306 -14.71 9.89 27.42
N VAL A 307 -14.06 9.12 26.55
CA VAL A 307 -12.61 9.03 26.45
C VAL A 307 -12.19 9.69 25.15
N ARG A 308 -11.29 10.68 25.23
CA ARG A 308 -10.72 11.34 24.06
C ARG A 308 -9.43 10.64 23.65
N VAL A 309 -9.49 9.93 22.54
CA VAL A 309 -8.33 9.27 21.91
C VAL A 309 -7.82 10.19 20.80
N ALA A 310 -6.52 10.45 20.80
CA ALA A 310 -5.85 11.25 19.79
C ALA A 310 -4.77 10.42 19.11
N ASN A 311 -4.57 10.66 17.81
CA ASN A 311 -3.43 10.12 17.09
C ASN A 311 -2.31 11.17 17.08
N VAL A 312 -1.20 10.91 17.76
CA VAL A 312 -0.02 11.79 17.78
C VAL A 312 1.14 11.28 16.91
N GLY A 313 0.89 10.20 16.16
CA GLY A 313 1.87 9.58 15.28
C GLY A 313 1.91 10.24 13.90
N GLU A 314 2.59 9.58 12.96
CA GLU A 314 2.81 10.08 11.59
C GLU A 314 1.94 9.38 10.54
N ALA A 315 1.24 8.30 10.88
CA ALA A 315 0.23 7.66 10.05
C ALA A 315 -1.16 7.65 10.70
N PRO A 316 -2.25 7.59 9.91
CA PRO A 316 -3.61 7.47 10.42
C PRO A 316 -3.82 6.25 11.32
N LEU A 317 -4.46 6.49 12.46
CA LEU A 317 -5.04 5.45 13.29
C LEU A 317 -6.34 4.96 12.65
N ARG A 318 -6.53 3.65 12.60
CA ARG A 318 -7.67 3.03 11.90
C ARG A 318 -8.99 3.20 12.65
N PRO A 319 -10.14 3.21 11.95
CA PRO A 319 -11.41 2.98 12.61
C PRO A 319 -11.41 1.58 13.22
N GLY A 320 -12.05 1.42 14.37
CA GLY A 320 -12.10 0.12 15.06
C GLY A 320 -11.04 -0.05 16.15
N THR A 321 -10.02 0.81 16.23
CA THR A 321 -9.00 0.77 17.30
C THR A 321 -9.67 0.72 18.68
N PRO A 322 -9.40 -0.32 19.49
CA PRO A 322 -10.15 -0.56 20.71
C PRO A 322 -9.72 0.37 21.84
N VAL A 323 -10.72 0.94 22.51
CA VAL A 323 -10.56 1.85 23.64
C VAL A 323 -11.25 1.24 24.84
N SER A 324 -10.51 1.02 25.92
CA SER A 324 -10.99 0.32 27.10
C SER A 324 -10.89 1.16 28.37
N LEU A 325 -11.82 0.91 29.30
CA LEU A 325 -11.61 1.20 30.72
C LEU A 325 -11.19 -0.09 31.40
N ALA A 326 -10.03 -0.07 32.05
CA ALA A 326 -9.41 -1.24 32.65
C ALA A 326 -8.99 -0.99 34.11
N TRP A 327 -8.80 -2.07 34.85
CA TRP A 327 -8.13 -2.00 36.14
C TRP A 327 -6.63 -1.67 35.95
N PRO A 328 -5.97 -0.98 36.90
CA PRO A 328 -4.56 -0.61 36.77
C PRO A 328 -3.63 -1.81 36.48
N HIS A 329 -3.96 -2.98 37.04
CA HIS A 329 -3.21 -4.23 36.86
C HIS A 329 -4.13 -5.41 36.48
N GLY A 330 -5.17 -5.17 35.66
CA GLY A 330 -6.14 -6.23 35.34
C GLY A 330 -6.85 -6.03 34.01
N SER A 331 -7.75 -6.96 33.70
CA SER A 331 -8.48 -7.01 32.43
C SER A 331 -9.37 -5.78 32.19
N PRO A 332 -9.69 -5.47 30.92
CA PRO A 332 -10.66 -4.46 30.57
C PRO A 332 -12.04 -4.77 31.18
N ILE A 333 -12.73 -3.73 31.63
CA ILE A 333 -14.10 -3.79 32.18
C ILE A 333 -15.11 -3.62 31.05
N VAL A 334 -14.83 -2.66 30.17
CA VAL A 334 -15.64 -2.34 29.00
C VAL A 334 -14.72 -1.79 27.92
N THR A 335 -15.02 -2.17 26.70
CA THR A 335 -14.27 -1.78 25.50
C THR A 335 -15.27 -1.22 24.48
N THR A 336 -14.87 -0.16 23.80
CA THR A 336 -15.49 0.35 22.59
C THR A 336 -14.39 0.54 21.55
N SER A 337 -14.69 1.16 20.42
CA SER A 337 -13.71 1.42 19.38
C SER A 337 -13.85 2.82 18.82
N THR A 338 -12.79 3.36 18.23
CA THR A 338 -12.88 4.52 17.32
C THR A 338 -13.86 4.21 16.19
N THR A 339 -14.64 5.20 15.77
CA THR A 339 -15.67 5.03 14.72
C THR A 339 -15.23 5.51 13.36
N ARG A 340 -14.11 6.24 13.29
CA ARG A 340 -13.54 6.80 12.08
C ARG A 340 -12.02 6.73 12.14
N PRO A 341 -11.32 6.78 10.99
CA PRO A 341 -9.88 7.00 11.00
C PRO A 341 -9.54 8.33 11.67
N LEU A 342 -8.44 8.36 12.42
CA LEU A 342 -7.86 9.57 13.01
C LEU A 342 -6.54 9.85 12.32
N ARG A 343 -6.47 10.91 11.51
CA ARG A 343 -5.21 11.36 10.91
C ARG A 343 -4.25 11.88 11.99
N PRO A 344 -2.94 11.99 11.71
CA PRO A 344 -1.99 12.68 12.58
C PRO A 344 -2.54 14.00 13.13
N GLY A 345 -2.55 14.14 14.45
CA GLY A 345 -3.07 15.30 15.19
C GLY A 345 -4.59 15.32 15.39
N GLU A 346 -5.36 14.41 14.78
CA GLU A 346 -6.80 14.31 15.01
C GLU A 346 -7.13 13.50 16.26
N ALA A 347 -8.37 13.66 16.72
CA ALA A 347 -8.88 12.95 17.87
C ALA A 347 -10.38 12.66 17.76
N GLU A 348 -10.82 11.64 18.48
CA GLU A 348 -12.22 11.26 18.63
C GLU A 348 -12.58 11.14 20.11
N LEU A 349 -13.84 11.45 20.42
CA LEU A 349 -14.41 11.24 21.74
C LEU A 349 -15.33 10.02 21.70
N VAL A 350 -14.85 8.88 22.19
CA VAL A 350 -15.63 7.64 22.28
C VAL A 350 -16.34 7.54 23.63
N THR A 351 -17.50 6.87 23.68
CA THR A 351 -18.30 6.77 24.92
C THR A 351 -18.37 5.32 25.38
N LEU A 352 -17.90 5.07 26.59
CA LEU A 352 -18.03 3.78 27.28
C LEU A 352 -19.12 3.87 28.35
N THR A 353 -19.88 2.79 28.54
CA THR A 353 -20.88 2.70 29.60
C THR A 353 -20.42 1.70 30.64
N ILE A 354 -20.21 2.17 31.88
CA ILE A 354 -19.81 1.30 32.99
C ILE A 354 -20.97 0.36 33.36
N PRO A 355 -20.72 -0.95 33.58
CA PRO A 355 -21.74 -1.90 33.99
C PRO A 355 -22.47 -1.46 35.27
N PRO A 356 -23.81 -1.62 35.35
CA PRO A 356 -24.60 -1.24 36.52
C PRO A 356 -24.18 -1.92 37.82
N THR A 357 -23.62 -3.13 37.73
CA THR A 357 -23.11 -3.92 38.86
C THR A 357 -21.99 -3.22 39.64
N MET A 358 -21.36 -2.20 39.04
CA MET A 358 -20.25 -1.51 39.65
C MET A 358 -20.67 -0.38 40.59
N GLN A 359 -21.90 0.15 40.51
CA GLN A 359 -22.39 1.43 41.07
C GLN A 359 -22.15 1.67 42.58
N GLY A 360 -22.07 2.95 42.96
CA GLY A 360 -22.04 3.39 44.36
C GLY A 360 -20.68 3.26 45.08
N ARG A 361 -19.60 2.95 44.35
CA ARG A 361 -18.22 2.86 44.87
C ARG A 361 -17.29 3.78 44.09
N LEU A 362 -16.14 4.10 44.70
CA LEU A 362 -15.02 4.72 44.00
C LEU A 362 -14.25 3.60 43.28
N TRP A 363 -13.97 3.77 41.99
CA TRP A 363 -13.12 2.87 41.23
C TRP A 363 -11.87 3.61 40.80
N LYS A 364 -10.71 2.97 40.99
CA LYS A 364 -9.44 3.44 40.45
C LYS A 364 -9.21 2.68 39.14
N LEU A 365 -9.44 3.33 38.00
CA LEU A 365 -9.40 2.75 36.66
C LEU A 365 -8.36 3.47 35.80
N LYS A 366 -7.96 2.88 34.69
CA LYS A 366 -7.24 3.58 33.60
C LYS A 366 -8.07 3.53 32.32
N ALA A 367 -7.96 4.55 31.50
CA ALA A 367 -8.38 4.47 30.11
C ALA A 367 -7.18 4.07 29.26
N VAL A 368 -7.39 3.19 28.29
CA VAL A 368 -6.33 2.63 27.44
C VAL A 368 -6.84 2.68 26.01
N ALA A 369 -6.15 3.42 25.14
CA ALA A 369 -6.28 3.32 23.70
C ALA A 369 -5.52 2.08 23.19
N ASP A 370 -5.81 1.62 21.98
CA ASP A 370 -5.31 0.35 21.41
C ASP A 370 -5.20 -0.81 22.42
N SER A 371 -6.28 -1.03 23.18
CA SER A 371 -6.20 -1.85 24.39
C SER A 371 -5.94 -3.35 24.19
N ASP A 372 -5.88 -3.82 22.94
CA ASP A 372 -5.54 -5.19 22.57
C ASP A 372 -4.20 -5.30 21.83
N ASP A 373 -3.43 -4.21 21.71
CA ASP A 373 -2.09 -4.19 21.10
C ASP A 373 -2.14 -4.66 19.63
N SER A 374 -3.24 -4.36 18.93
CA SER A 374 -3.48 -4.80 17.56
C SER A 374 -3.09 -3.77 16.51
N THR A 375 -2.94 -2.52 16.90
CA THR A 375 -2.41 -1.47 16.03
C THR A 375 -0.91 -1.40 16.26
N SER A 376 -0.09 -1.45 15.20
CA SER A 376 1.32 -1.11 15.37
C SER A 376 1.45 0.39 15.62
N GLU A 377 2.13 0.77 16.71
CA GLU A 377 2.30 2.16 17.12
C GLU A 377 3.79 2.55 17.22
N CYS A 378 4.12 3.85 17.16
CA CYS A 378 5.50 4.28 17.37
C CYS A 378 5.94 4.28 18.85
N ASP A 379 4.98 4.26 19.78
CA ASP A 379 5.22 4.19 21.22
C ASP A 379 4.09 3.43 21.94
N GLU A 380 4.23 2.10 22.04
CA GLU A 380 3.25 1.22 22.71
C GLU A 380 3.11 1.48 24.23
N GLU A 381 3.98 2.30 24.83
CA GLU A 381 4.01 2.51 26.28
C GLU A 381 3.12 3.68 26.74
N ASN A 382 2.60 4.50 25.81
CA ASN A 382 1.91 5.75 26.12
C ASN A 382 0.36 5.69 25.97
N ASN A 383 -0.18 4.52 25.62
CA ASN A 383 -1.60 4.31 25.32
C ASN A 383 -2.53 4.47 26.52
N ALA A 384 -1.99 4.42 27.74
CA ALA A 384 -2.75 4.39 28.98
C ALA A 384 -2.63 5.68 29.79
N THR A 385 -3.75 6.12 30.35
CA THR A 385 -3.73 7.19 31.37
C THR A 385 -3.15 6.68 32.68
N GLU A 386 -2.64 7.61 33.49
CA GLU A 386 -2.53 7.40 34.94
C GLU A 386 -3.89 6.97 35.54
N PRO A 387 -3.90 6.21 36.65
CA PRO A 387 -5.14 5.78 37.25
C PRO A 387 -6.04 6.95 37.71
N ILE A 388 -7.25 6.98 37.19
CA ILE A 388 -8.30 7.94 37.49
C ILE A 388 -9.30 7.38 38.50
N ILE A 389 -9.86 8.25 39.32
CA ILE A 389 -10.93 7.90 40.27
C ILE A 389 -12.27 8.23 39.62
N LEU A 390 -13.11 7.21 39.46
CA LEU A 390 -14.45 7.33 38.92
C LEU A 390 -15.47 6.95 39.98
N ALA A 391 -16.63 7.62 39.94
CA ALA A 391 -17.74 7.38 40.86
C ALA A 391 -19.06 7.68 40.16
N CYS A 392 -20.08 6.87 40.42
CA CYS A 392 -21.46 7.19 40.05
C CYS A 392 -22.22 7.58 41.32
N PRO A 393 -22.50 8.88 41.53
CA PRO A 393 -23.13 9.33 42.76
C PRO A 393 -24.51 8.68 42.94
N LEU A 394 -24.77 8.14 44.12
CA LEU A 394 -26.12 7.78 44.54
C LEU A 394 -26.87 9.10 44.79
N SER A 395 -28.05 9.28 44.20
CA SER A 395 -28.87 10.46 44.51
C SER A 395 -29.13 10.49 46.02
N ARG A 396 -28.75 11.56 46.71
CA ARG A 396 -29.23 11.79 48.07
C ARG A 396 -30.75 11.95 47.97
N ALA A 397 -31.50 10.96 48.46
CA ALA A 397 -32.89 11.16 48.79
C ALA A 397 -32.94 12.37 49.75
N ARG A 398 -33.64 13.43 49.33
CA ARG A 398 -34.02 14.51 50.24
C ARG A 398 -35.22 14.06 51.07
#